data_AF-A0A935EPB3-F1
#
_entry.id   AF-A0A935EPB3-F1
#
_cell.length_a   1.000
_cell.length_b   1.000
_cell.length_c   1.000
_cell.angle_alpha   90.00
_cell.angle_beta   90.00
_cell.angle_gamma   90.00
#
_symmetry.space_group_name_H-M   'P 1'
#
loop_
_entity.id
_entity.type
_entity.pdbx_description
1 polymer ?
#
loop_
_entity_poly.entity_id
_entity_poly.type
_entity_poly.pdbx_seq_one_letter_code
_entity_poly.pdbx_strand_id
1 'polypeptide(L)'
;MEDGTYAARMITNKEIQEVVNHHPMVRTWTNRLVGNRPTRTIGSAFAGVLTLASERHGAEMIQLFFDQVASGEMLKKGDPAKVLRERFPEGRRIERLTFEVSLAFMIKAVNAFVQGKQLGILRFTAKEEFPKLV
;
A
#
# COMPACT_ATOMS: atom_id res chain seq x y z
N MET A 1 25.99 -19.55 2.39
CA MET A 1 25.55 -18.27 2.96
C MET A 1 25.76 -17.26 1.85
N GLU A 2 24.73 -16.97 1.08
CA GLU A 2 24.80 -15.95 0.03
C GLU A 2 24.57 -14.59 0.68
N ASP A 3 25.60 -13.74 0.61
CA ASP A 3 25.55 -12.35 1.04
C ASP A 3 24.51 -11.60 0.20
N GLY A 4 23.31 -11.41 0.78
CA GLY A 4 22.15 -10.76 0.19
C GLY A 4 22.32 -9.24 0.04
N THR A 5 23.35 -8.79 -0.65
CA THR A 5 23.42 -7.42 -1.17
C THR A 5 22.71 -7.39 -2.52
N TYR A 6 21.41 -7.13 -2.50
CA TYR A 6 20.70 -6.66 -3.68
C TYR A 6 21.28 -5.29 -4.04
N ALA A 7 22.33 -5.25 -4.87
CA ALA A 7 22.74 -4.03 -5.54
C ALA A 7 21.51 -3.54 -6.33
N ALA A 8 20.89 -2.46 -5.86
CA ALA A 8 19.64 -1.96 -6.42
C ALA A 8 19.90 -1.49 -7.84
N ARG A 9 19.67 -2.36 -8.84
CA ARG A 9 19.71 -2.00 -10.24
C ARG A 9 18.72 -0.85 -10.45
N MET A 10 19.21 0.30 -10.88
CA MET A 10 18.31 1.40 -11.24
C MET A 10 17.39 0.93 -12.37
N ILE A 11 16.08 1.01 -12.12
CA ILE A 11 15.05 0.66 -13.10
C ILE A 11 15.10 1.72 -14.20
N THR A 12 15.18 1.30 -15.46
CA THR A 12 15.24 2.22 -16.59
C THR A 12 13.86 2.78 -16.93
N ASN A 13 13.81 3.93 -17.61
CA ASN A 13 12.53 4.48 -18.09
C ASN A 13 11.77 3.51 -19.01
N LYS A 14 12.49 2.71 -19.80
CA LYS A 14 11.89 1.69 -20.66
C LYS A 14 11.17 0.63 -19.84
N GLU A 15 11.81 0.13 -18.78
CA GLU A 15 11.23 -0.88 -17.89
C GLU A 15 10.06 -0.33 -17.08
N ILE A 16 10.13 0.94 -16.64
CA ILE A 16 8.99 1.63 -16.03
C ILE A 16 7.82 1.68 -17.02
N GLN A 17 8.08 2.06 -18.27
CA GLN A 17 7.04 2.14 -19.29
C GLN A 17 6.44 0.76 -19.59
N GLU A 18 7.26 -0.29 -19.63
CA GLU A 18 6.81 -1.67 -19.74
C GLU A 18 5.88 -2.05 -18.58
N VAL A 19 6.25 -1.76 -17.33
CA VAL A 19 5.39 -2.02 -16.17
C VAL A 19 4.07 -1.25 -16.27
N VAL A 20 4.11 0.02 -16.63
CA VAL A 20 2.90 0.85 -16.79
C VAL A 20 1.98 0.33 -17.91
N ASN A 21 2.56 -0.22 -18.98
CA ASN A 21 1.80 -0.80 -20.08
C ASN A 21 1.15 -2.14 -19.70
N HIS A 22 1.84 -2.96 -18.90
CA HIS A 22 1.28 -4.21 -18.38
C HIS A 22 0.23 -3.99 -17.29
N HIS A 23 0.36 -2.92 -16.51
CA HIS A 23 -0.52 -2.60 -15.40
C HIS A 23 -1.19 -1.23 -15.60
N PRO A 24 -2.18 -1.11 -16.51
CA PRO A 24 -2.80 0.18 -16.83
C PRO A 24 -3.45 0.85 -15.61
N MET A 25 -3.85 0.06 -14.60
CA MET A 25 -4.45 0.57 -13.37
C MET A 25 -3.50 1.40 -12.51
N VAL A 26 -2.18 1.28 -12.71
CA VAL A 26 -1.18 2.12 -12.04
C VAL A 26 -1.49 3.60 -12.26
N ARG A 27 -1.89 3.98 -13.48
CA ARG A 27 -2.20 5.38 -13.81
C ARG A 27 -3.39 5.88 -13.00
N THR A 28 -4.45 5.09 -12.92
CA THR A 28 -5.65 5.44 -12.16
C THR A 28 -5.36 5.60 -10.68
N TRP A 29 -4.66 4.64 -10.07
CA TRP A 29 -4.34 4.71 -8.64
C TRP A 29 -3.37 5.83 -8.31
N THR A 30 -2.39 6.08 -9.18
CA THR A 30 -1.47 7.21 -9.03
C THR A 30 -2.23 8.54 -9.09
N ASN A 31 -3.13 8.72 -10.07
CA ASN A 31 -3.92 9.93 -10.20
C ASN A 31 -4.84 10.14 -8.98
N ARG A 32 -5.50 9.09 -8.49
CA ARG A 32 -6.34 9.15 -7.29
C ARG A 32 -5.53 9.52 -6.04
N LEU A 33 -4.37 8.90 -5.85
CA LEU A 33 -3.48 9.18 -4.72
C LEU A 33 -2.97 10.62 -4.73
N VAL A 34 -2.55 11.13 -5.89
CA VAL A 34 -2.09 12.51 -6.06
C VAL A 34 -3.23 13.50 -5.82
N GLY A 35 -4.44 13.18 -6.29
CA GLY A 35 -5.64 14.00 -6.12
C GLY A 35 -6.17 14.06 -4.68
N ASN A 36 -5.87 13.06 -3.85
CA ASN A 36 -6.46 12.91 -2.52
C ASN A 36 -5.47 13.24 -1.39
N ARG A 37 -5.56 14.47 -0.84
CA ARG A 37 -4.63 15.00 0.19
C ARG A 37 -4.42 14.06 1.39
N PRO A 38 -5.47 13.53 2.05
CA PRO A 38 -5.32 12.61 3.17
C PRO A 38 -4.44 11.38 2.90
N THR A 39 -4.42 10.88 1.66
CA THR A 39 -3.66 9.68 1.29
C THR A 39 -2.21 9.95 0.87
N ARG A 40 -1.82 11.23 0.71
CA ARG A 40 -0.46 11.61 0.29
C ARG A 40 0.63 11.17 1.26
N THR A 41 0.32 11.04 2.55
CA THR A 41 1.27 10.59 3.57
C THR A 41 1.60 9.10 3.50
N ILE A 42 0.75 8.30 2.86
CA ILE A 42 0.96 6.86 2.68
C ILE A 42 2.01 6.62 1.59
N GLY A 43 2.16 7.54 0.64
CA GLY A 43 3.21 7.53 -0.38
C GLY A 43 2.88 6.72 -1.63
N SER A 44 3.67 6.92 -2.69
CA SER A 44 3.45 6.35 -4.03
C SER A 44 3.50 4.82 -4.07
N ALA A 45 4.19 4.18 -3.12
CA ALA A 45 4.22 2.73 -2.94
C ALA A 45 2.81 2.13 -2.83
N PHE A 46 1.87 2.90 -2.27
CA PHE A 46 0.50 2.47 -2.10
C PHE A 46 -0.23 2.30 -3.44
N ALA A 47 0.06 3.14 -4.44
CA ALA A 47 -0.53 3.00 -5.76
C ALA A 47 -0.13 1.65 -6.40
N GLY A 48 1.09 1.18 -6.18
CA GLY A 48 1.53 -0.14 -6.62
C GLY A 48 0.74 -1.27 -5.95
N VAL A 49 0.56 -1.20 -4.63
CA VAL A 49 -0.24 -2.19 -3.88
C VAL A 49 -1.71 -2.17 -4.34
N LEU A 50 -2.32 -0.99 -4.49
CA LEU A 50 -3.70 -0.85 -4.95
C LEU A 50 -3.89 -1.39 -6.37
N THR A 51 -2.90 -1.20 -7.25
CA THR A 51 -2.92 -1.75 -8.60
C THR A 51 -3.01 -3.27 -8.58
N LEU A 52 -2.05 -3.93 -7.92
CA LEU A 52 -2.01 -5.39 -7.86
C LEU A 52 -3.22 -5.97 -7.13
N ALA A 53 -3.66 -5.31 -6.06
CA ALA A 53 -4.86 -5.72 -5.34
C ALA A 53 -6.13 -5.59 -6.19
N SER A 54 -6.22 -4.55 -7.03
CA SER A 54 -7.39 -4.34 -7.91
C SER A 54 -7.46 -5.38 -9.02
N GLU A 55 -6.31 -5.72 -9.60
CA GLU A 55 -6.21 -6.79 -10.61
C GLU A 55 -6.63 -8.15 -10.03
N ARG A 56 -6.36 -8.38 -8.75
CA ARG A 56 -6.67 -9.65 -8.10
C ARG A 56 -8.09 -9.74 -7.50
N HIS A 57 -8.54 -8.71 -6.82
CA HIS A 57 -9.79 -8.74 -6.03
C HIS A 57 -10.92 -7.91 -6.64
N GLY A 58 -10.64 -7.22 -7.76
CA GLY A 58 -11.58 -6.33 -8.42
C GLY A 58 -11.41 -4.87 -7.98
N ALA A 59 -11.51 -3.96 -8.95
CA ALA A 59 -11.27 -2.54 -8.74
C ALA A 59 -12.27 -1.90 -7.78
N GLU A 60 -13.55 -2.31 -7.79
CA GLU A 60 -14.59 -1.73 -6.93
C GLU A 60 -14.33 -1.98 -5.44
N MET A 61 -13.90 -3.21 -5.10
CA MET A 61 -13.58 -3.57 -3.72
C MET A 61 -12.39 -2.76 -3.21
N ILE A 62 -11.33 -2.64 -4.01
CA ILE A 62 -10.15 -1.86 -3.63
C ILE A 62 -10.43 -0.37 -3.63
N GLN A 63 -11.36 0.09 -4.47
CA GLN A 63 -11.86 1.46 -4.44
C GLN A 63 -12.56 1.77 -3.12
N LEU A 64 -13.42 0.88 -2.64
CA LEU A 64 -14.04 1.03 -1.33
C LEU A 64 -13.00 1.13 -0.21
N PHE A 65 -11.98 0.28 -0.22
CA PHE A 65 -10.87 0.36 0.74
C PHE A 65 -10.14 1.70 0.68
N PHE A 66 -9.79 2.15 -0.53
CA PHE A 66 -9.13 3.44 -0.73
C PHE A 66 -9.97 4.60 -0.22
N ASP A 67 -11.28 4.61 -0.49
CA ASP A 67 -12.19 5.66 -0.05
C ASP A 67 -12.34 5.68 1.46
N GLN A 68 -12.34 4.51 2.11
CA GLN A 68 -12.30 4.39 3.57
C GLN A 68 -11.00 4.95 4.15
N VAL A 69 -9.85 4.59 3.59
CA VAL A 69 -8.54 5.13 4.02
C VAL A 69 -8.49 6.65 3.87
N ALA A 70 -9.01 7.16 2.75
CA ALA A 70 -8.99 8.57 2.41
C ALA A 70 -9.93 9.41 3.29
N SER A 71 -11.19 9.01 3.40
CA SER A 71 -12.22 9.73 4.17
C SER A 71 -12.04 9.57 5.68
N GLY A 72 -11.67 8.37 6.14
CA GLY A 72 -11.67 8.03 7.56
C GLY A 72 -13.08 7.90 8.16
N GLU A 73 -14.14 8.00 7.36
CA GLU A 73 -15.52 8.03 7.85
C GLU A 73 -16.03 6.63 8.21
N MET A 74 -16.86 6.56 9.26
CA MET A 74 -17.51 5.33 9.73
C MET A 74 -16.56 4.16 10.11
N LEU A 75 -15.26 4.41 10.27
CA LEU A 75 -14.30 3.34 10.59
C LEU A 75 -14.31 2.99 12.08
N LYS A 76 -14.61 1.73 12.36
CA LYS A 76 -14.63 1.18 13.73
C LYS A 76 -13.22 0.80 14.20
N LYS A 77 -13.08 0.59 15.51
CA LYS A 77 -11.85 -0.02 16.05
C LYS A 77 -11.65 -1.39 15.41
N GLY A 78 -10.44 -1.68 14.95
CA GLY A 78 -10.13 -2.92 14.24
C GLY A 78 -10.27 -2.83 12.73
N ASP A 79 -10.77 -1.72 12.19
CA ASP A 79 -10.90 -1.56 10.73
C ASP A 79 -9.50 -1.42 10.08
N PRO A 80 -9.15 -2.25 9.08
CA PRO A 80 -7.85 -2.19 8.42
C PRO A 80 -7.52 -0.83 7.81
N ALA A 81 -8.51 -0.12 7.24
CA ALA A 81 -8.32 1.19 6.66
C ALA A 81 -7.95 2.23 7.73
N LYS A 82 -8.59 2.12 8.90
CA LYS A 82 -8.30 2.98 10.06
C LYS A 82 -6.90 2.74 10.58
N VAL A 83 -6.53 1.49 10.78
CA VAL A 83 -5.20 1.14 11.31
C VAL A 83 -4.10 1.58 10.35
N LEU A 84 -4.33 1.45 9.04
CA LEU A 84 -3.38 1.97 8.04
C LEU A 84 -3.27 3.49 8.12
N ARG A 85 -4.39 4.22 8.16
CA ARG A 85 -4.40 5.68 8.28
C ARG A 85 -3.70 6.18 9.54
N GLU A 86 -3.97 5.57 10.70
CA GLU A 86 -3.32 5.90 11.97
C GLU A 86 -1.82 5.63 11.93
N ARG A 87 -1.38 4.66 11.11
CA ARG A 87 0.05 4.39 10.89
C ARG A 87 0.72 5.47 10.03
N PHE A 88 -0.03 6.13 9.15
CA PHE A 88 0.45 7.19 8.26
C PHE A 88 -0.25 8.54 8.52
N PRO A 89 -0.08 9.15 9.71
CA PRO A 89 -0.83 10.35 10.09
C PRO A 89 -0.49 11.54 9.19
N GLU A 90 -1.52 12.33 8.85
CA GLU A 90 -1.38 13.55 8.06
C GLU A 90 -0.45 14.57 8.75
N GLY A 91 0.37 15.28 7.98
CA GLY A 91 1.21 16.37 8.48
C GLY A 91 2.44 15.96 9.31
N ARG A 92 2.67 14.66 9.55
CA ARG A 92 3.90 14.17 10.18
C ARG A 92 4.73 13.37 9.20
N ARG A 93 5.97 13.81 8.97
CA ARG A 93 6.97 12.99 8.28
C ARG A 93 7.32 11.82 9.20
N ILE A 94 7.05 10.59 8.76
CA ILE A 94 7.42 9.40 9.52
C ILE A 94 8.89 9.14 9.21
N GLU A 95 9.78 9.80 9.94
CA GLU A 95 11.24 9.70 9.74
C GLU A 95 11.81 8.28 9.98
N ARG A 96 10.98 7.31 10.37
CA ARG A 96 11.40 5.97 10.83
C ARG A 96 10.82 4.80 10.05
N LEU A 97 10.01 4.99 9.02
CA LEU A 97 9.51 3.87 8.20
C LEU A 97 10.32 3.74 6.91
N THR A 98 10.97 2.59 6.76
CA THR A 98 11.58 2.23 5.49
C THR A 98 10.50 1.97 4.44
N PHE A 99 10.88 2.07 3.17
CA PHE A 99 9.99 1.75 2.05
C PHE A 99 9.42 0.33 2.16
N GLU A 100 10.26 -0.64 2.51
CA GLU A 100 9.88 -2.03 2.70
C GLU A 100 8.83 -2.21 3.81
N VAL A 101 9.06 -1.62 4.99
CA VAL A 101 8.10 -1.69 6.09
C VAL A 101 6.77 -1.05 5.70
N SER A 102 6.83 0.07 4.96
CA SER A 102 5.64 0.77 4.49
C SER A 102 4.82 -0.08 3.53
N LEU A 103 5.46 -0.72 2.55
CA LEU A 103 4.81 -1.67 1.65
C LEU A 103 4.22 -2.86 2.40
N ALA A 104 4.97 -3.43 3.34
CA ALA A 104 4.48 -4.57 4.13
C ALA A 104 3.21 -4.19 4.91
N PHE A 105 3.14 -2.98 5.45
CA PHE A 105 1.94 -2.48 6.11
C PHE A 105 0.76 -2.32 5.17
N MET A 106 0.98 -1.74 4.00
CA MET A 106 -0.07 -1.58 2.99
C MET A 106 -0.63 -2.93 2.56
N ILE A 107 0.23 -3.91 2.27
CA ILE A 107 -0.19 -5.27 1.88
C ILE A 107 -0.97 -5.93 3.01
N LYS A 108 -0.47 -5.88 4.26
CA LYS A 108 -1.17 -6.46 5.41
C LYS A 108 -2.54 -5.84 5.65
N ALA A 109 -2.67 -4.52 5.49
CA ALA A 109 -3.95 -3.82 5.64
C ALA A 109 -4.94 -4.22 4.53
N VAL A 110 -4.48 -4.24 3.27
CA VAL A 110 -5.31 -4.69 2.13
C VAL A 110 -5.74 -6.15 2.33
N ASN A 111 -4.82 -7.04 2.69
CA ASN A 111 -5.13 -8.46 2.94
C ASN A 111 -6.18 -8.63 4.04
N ALA A 112 -6.06 -7.88 5.15
CA ALA A 112 -7.05 -7.92 6.21
C ALA A 112 -8.42 -7.43 5.73
N PHE A 113 -8.45 -6.35 4.94
CA PHE A 113 -9.67 -5.80 4.36
C PHE A 113 -10.37 -6.80 3.43
N VAL A 114 -9.66 -7.34 2.43
CA VAL A 114 -10.25 -8.27 1.45
C VAL A 114 -10.71 -9.59 2.10
N GLN A 115 -10.09 -9.98 3.22
CA GLN A 115 -10.49 -11.15 3.99
C GLN A 115 -11.58 -10.85 5.05
N GLY A 116 -12.05 -9.60 5.17
CA GLY A 116 -13.02 -9.19 6.18
C GLY A 116 -12.51 -9.34 7.62
N LYS A 117 -11.20 -9.33 7.83
CA LYS A 117 -10.56 -9.49 9.14
C LYS A 117 -10.34 -8.14 9.81
N GLN A 118 -10.53 -8.13 11.13
CA GLN A 118 -10.12 -6.99 11.95
C GLN A 118 -8.60 -7.00 12.16
N LEU A 119 -8.02 -5.81 12.22
CA LEU A 119 -6.61 -5.59 12.47
C LEU A 119 -6.42 -4.77 13.74
N GLY A 120 -5.63 -5.27 14.69
CA GLY A 120 -5.34 -4.52 15.92
C GLY A 120 -4.27 -3.45 15.73
N ILE A 121 -3.12 -3.86 15.16
CA ILE A 121 -1.97 -2.99 14.91
C ILE A 121 -1.17 -3.55 13.73
N LEU A 122 -0.60 -2.65 12.92
CA LEU A 122 0.35 -3.01 11.87
C LEU A 122 1.74 -3.28 12.45
N ARG A 123 2.22 -4.52 12.32
CA ARG A 123 3.56 -4.95 12.73
C ARG A 123 4.27 -5.63 11.58
N PHE A 124 5.54 -5.28 11.40
CA PHE A 124 6.43 -5.89 10.44
C PHE A 124 7.86 -5.74 10.97
N THR A 125 8.62 -6.82 10.96
CA THR A 125 10.02 -6.88 11.37
C THR A 125 10.84 -7.45 10.23
N ALA A 126 12.08 -7.00 10.06
CA ALA A 126 12.95 -7.49 8.98
C ALA A 126 13.31 -8.99 9.08
N LYS A 127 12.91 -9.69 10.15
CA LYS A 127 13.14 -11.12 10.37
C LYS A 127 11.97 -12.00 9.91
N GLU A 128 10.83 -11.41 9.55
CA GLU A 128 9.68 -12.18 9.04
C GLU A 128 9.63 -12.13 7.51
N GLU A 129 8.96 -13.11 6.89
CA GLU A 129 8.78 -13.13 5.44
C GLU A 129 7.97 -11.91 4.99
N PHE A 130 8.41 -11.29 3.88
CA PHE A 130 7.70 -10.16 3.31
C PHE A 130 6.28 -10.59 2.89
N PRO A 131 5.24 -9.84 3.28
CA PRO A 131 3.87 -10.27 3.05
C PRO A 131 3.55 -10.28 1.55
N LYS A 132 2.84 -11.32 1.12
CA LYS A 132 2.31 -11.43 -0.24
C LYS A 132 0.85 -10.95 -0.20
N LEU A 133 0.42 -10.28 -1.27
CA LEU A 133 -1.01 -10.11 -1.50
C LEU A 133 -1.65 -11.51 -1.52
N VAL A 134 -2.79 -11.65 -0.84
CA VAL A 134 -3.58 -12.91 -0.80
C VAL A 134 -4.51 -13.00 -1.98
#